data_AF-F4W3Q8-F1
#
_entry.id   AF-F4W3Q8-F1
#
_cell.length_a   1.000
_cell.length_b   1.000
_cell.length_c   1.000
_cell.angle_alpha   90.00
_cell.angle_beta   90.00
_cell.angle_gamma   90.00
#
_symmetry.space_group_name_H-M   'P 1'
#
loop_
_entity.id
_entity.type
_entity.pdbx_description
1 polymer ?
#
loop_
_entity_poly.entity_id
_entity_poly.type
_entity_poly.pdbx_seq_one_letter_code
_entity_poly.pdbx_strand_id
1 'polypeptide(L)' 'MIFFLISGITKTMQIVQLDSKIKLLDSPGIVFASSDENSDDTSVALKNAVRI' A
#
# COMPACT_ATOMS: atom_id res chain seq x y z
N MET A 1 -17.56 -1.87 1.45
CA MET A 1 -16.85 -0.95 0.53
C MET A 1 -16.01 0.10 1.28
N ILE A 2 -15.38 -0.22 2.42
CA ILE A 2 -14.62 0.77 3.24
C ILE A 2 -13.15 0.37 3.43
N PHE A 3 -12.79 -0.89 3.15
CA PHE A 3 -11.46 -1.43 3.41
C PHE A 3 -10.34 -0.87 2.52
N PHE A 4 -10.65 -0.27 1.38
CA PHE A 4 -9.63 0.33 0.48
C PHE A 4 -9.10 1.70 0.92
N LEU A 5 -9.78 2.38 1.86
CA LEU A 5 -9.39 3.71 2.31
C LEU A 5 -8.38 3.71 3.47
N ILE A 6 -8.12 2.54 4.06
CA ILE A 6 -7.27 2.39 5.25
C ILE A 6 -5.93 1.80 4.82
N SER A 7 -4.83 2.47 5.19
CA SER A 7 -3.48 1.97 4.97
C SER A 7 -3.22 0.66 5.73
N GLY A 8 -2.51 -0.27 5.10
CA GLY A 8 -2.04 -1.50 5.77
C GLY A 8 -3.09 -2.59 5.97
N ILE A 9 -4.17 -2.59 5.18
CA ILE A 9 -5.18 -3.67 5.20
C ILE A 9 -4.66 -4.92 4.49
N THR A 10 -4.11 -4.79 3.29
CA THR A 10 -3.47 -5.91 2.57
C THR A 10 -2.08 -6.15 3.17
N LYS A 11 -1.97 -7.15 4.07
CA LYS A 11 -0.73 -7.50 4.76
C LYS A 11 0.04 -8.65 4.09
N THR A 12 -0.64 -9.40 3.24
CA THR A 12 -0.11 -10.57 2.54
C THR A 12 -0.41 -10.44 1.06
N MET A 13 0.50 -10.93 0.23
CA MET A 13 0.30 -10.97 -1.21
C MET A 13 -0.86 -11.91 -1.56
N GLN A 14 -1.83 -11.41 -2.32
CA GLN A 14 -3.01 -12.16 -2.74
C GLN A 14 -3.07 -12.27 -4.26
N ILE A 15 -3.48 -13.43 -4.76
CA ILE A 15 -3.72 -13.66 -6.18
C ILE A 15 -5.23 -13.74 -6.39
N VAL A 16 -5.77 -12.88 -7.25
CA VAL A 16 -7.18 -12.88 -7.65
C VAL A 16 -7.26 -13.26 -9.12
N GLN A 17 -7.80 -14.44 -9.40
CA GLN A 17 -7.99 -14.90 -10.78
C GLN A 17 -9.30 -14.33 -11.34
N LEU A 18 -9.23 -13.51 -12.39
CA LEU A 18 -10.43 -13.02 -13.09
C LEU A 18 -10.84 -13.93 -14.25
N ASP A 19 -9.85 -14.54 -14.91
CA ASP A 19 -10.08 -15.47 -16.00
C ASP A 19 -8.92 -16.50 -16.03
N SER A 20 -9.12 -17.56 -16.78
CA SER A 20 -8.17 -18.62 -17.13
C SER A 20 -6.79 -18.12 -17.53
N LYS A 21 -6.71 -16.91 -18.13
CA LYS A 21 -5.47 -16.31 -18.64
C LYS A 21 -5.01 -15.07 -17.86
N ILE A 22 -5.81 -14.53 -16.95
CA ILE A 22 -5.49 -13.27 -16.25
C ILE A 22 -5.66 -13.47 -14.74
N LYS A 23 -4.56 -13.25 -14.03
CA LYS A 23 -4.49 -13.22 -12.58
C LYS A 23 -4.03 -11.83 -12.15
N LEU A 24 -4.83 -11.16 -11.34
CA LEU A 24 -4.39 -9.96 -10.62
C LEU A 24 -3.62 -10.38 -9.39
N LEU A 25 -2.60 -9.60 -9.11
CA LEU A 25 -1.70 -9.81 -7.99
C LEU A 25 -1.78 -8.55 -7.14
N ASP A 26 -2.42 -8.66 -5.98
CA ASP A 26 -2.56 -7.56 -5.04
C ASP A 26 -1.51 -7.72 -3.95
N SER A 27 -0.71 -6.68 -3.73
CA SER A 27 0.41 -6.67 -2.79
C SER A 27 0.25 -5.56 -1.75
N PRO A 28 0.85 -5.71 -0.56
CA PRO A 28 0.90 -4.63 0.41
C PRO A 28 1.51 -3.36 -0.20
N GLY A 29 0.97 -2.19 0.14
CA GLY A 29 1.60 -0.91 -0.19
C GLY A 29 2.93 -0.75 0.55
N ILE A 30 3.97 -0.34 -0.16
CA ILE A 30 5.30 -0.07 0.41
C ILE A 30 5.64 1.41 0.29
N VAL A 31 6.28 1.95 1.33
CA VAL A 31 6.93 3.26 1.30
C VAL A 31 8.41 3.06 1.54
N PHE A 32 9.23 3.59 0.63
CA PHE A 32 10.69 3.55 0.78
C PHE A 32 11.13 4.66 1.74
N ALA A 33 12.01 4.33 2.67
CA ALA A 33 12.69 5.33 3.48
C ALA A 33 13.67 6.09 2.58
N SER A 34 13.43 7.38 2.36
CA SER A 34 14.40 8.26 1.70
C SER A 34 15.56 8.53 2.66
N SER A 35 16.79 8.29 2.21
CA SER A 35 18.02 8.46 3.00
C SER A 35 18.44 9.91 3.23
N ASP A 36 17.64 10.88 2.76
CA ASP A 36 17.89 12.29 3.06
C ASP A 36 17.38 12.59 4.46
N GLU A 37 18.28 13.05 5.31
CA GLU A 37 18.07 13.50 6.70
C GLU A 37 17.07 14.66 6.88
N ASN A 38 16.38 15.06 5.80
CA ASN A 38 15.25 16.01 5.77
C ASN A 38 13.95 15.38 5.23
N SER A 39 13.82 14.05 5.21
CA SER A 39 12.59 13.41 4.74
C SER A 39 11.46 13.60 5.74
N ASP A 40 10.69 14.68 5.52
CA ASP A 40 9.51 15.03 6.31
C ASP A 40 8.54 13.84 6.38
N ASP A 41 8.44 13.22 7.56
CA ASP A 41 7.43 12.21 7.93
C ASP A 41 6.01 12.68 7.60
N THR A 42 5.79 14.00 7.62
CA THR A 42 4.57 14.69 7.22
C THR A 42 4.16 14.39 5.77
N SER A 43 5.13 14.33 4.85
CA SER A 43 4.88 14.07 3.43
C SER A 43 4.38 12.64 3.16
N VAL A 44 4.81 11.68 3.99
CA VAL A 44 4.38 10.28 3.93
C VAL A 44 2.98 10.13 4.52
N ALA A 45 2.68 10.80 5.63
CA ALA A 45 1.34 10.80 6.24
C ALA A 45 0.26 11.37 5.31
N LEU A 46 0.55 12.45 4.57
CA LEU A 46 -0.38 13.09 3.63
C LEU A 46 -0.78 12.20 2.44
N LYS A 47 0.01 11.16 2.13
CA LYS A 47 -0.29 10.19 1.07
C LYS A 47 -1.14 9.01 1.54
N ASN A 48 -1.73 9.07 2.73
CA ASN A 48 -2.41 7.94 3.38
C ASN A 48 -1.51 6.71 3.53
N ALA A 49 -0.19 6.89 3.63
CA ALA A 49 0.71 5.77 3.88
C ALA A 49 0.80 5.40 5.37
N VAL A 50 0.44 6.33 6.26
CA VAL A 50 0.43 6.12 7.71
C VAL A 50 -1.02 5.93 8.17
N ARG A 51 -1.23 4.92 9.02
CA ARG A 51 -2.50 4.73 9.71
C ARG A 51 -2.53 5.66 10.92
N ILE A 52 -3.46 6.61 10.92
CA ILE A 52 -3.78 7.47 12.08
C ILE A 52 -4.63 6.67 13.07
#